data_AF-A0A4Q3N206-F1
#
_entry.id   AF-A0A4Q3N206-F1
#
_cell.length_a   1.000
_cell.length_b   1.000
_cell.length_c   1.000
_cell.angle_alpha   90.00
_cell.angle_beta   90.00
_cell.angle_gamma   90.00
#
_symmetry.space_group_name_H-M   'P 1'
#
loop_
_entity.id
_entity.type
_entity.pdbx_description
1 polymer ?
#
loop_
_entity_poly.entity_id
_entity_poly.type
_entity_poly.pdbx_seq_one_letter_code
_entity_poly.pdbx_strand_id
1 'polypeptide(L)'
;MARRPVTATYSAAADTFVLALPCESMRALAERNAVFADFLNRRVLSFLDLSRRALQVAYSSQALAEQSLETPLGTLTNKAPVTCSPHTPLAEALGLMHGRRIGSILVTDEPGRPVGILTRYDVLGRVALAGV
;
A
#
# COMPACT_ATOMS: atom_id res chain seq x y z
N MET A 1 24.96 -7.93 20.48
CA MET A 1 23.64 -7.31 20.78
C MET A 1 23.87 -5.99 21.50
N ALA A 2 23.53 -4.86 20.87
CA ALA A 2 23.60 -3.56 21.52
C ALA A 2 22.56 -3.49 22.66
N ARG A 3 22.97 -3.16 23.88
CA ARG A 3 22.10 -3.04 25.08
C ARG A 3 21.24 -1.77 25.04
N ARG A 4 20.72 -1.41 23.86
CA ARG A 4 19.91 -0.20 23.67
C ARG A 4 18.45 -0.54 24.01
N PRO A 5 17.78 0.24 24.89
CA PRO A 5 16.37 0.06 25.17
C PRO A 5 15.55 0.14 23.89
N VAL A 6 14.56 -0.75 23.74
CA VAL A 6 13.59 -0.67 22.65
C VAL A 6 12.73 0.58 22.87
N THR A 7 12.72 1.50 21.91
CA THR A 7 11.93 2.75 21.97
C THR A 7 10.48 2.59 21.56
N ALA A 8 10.09 1.41 21.07
CA ALA A 8 8.71 1.11 20.69
C ALA A 8 7.91 0.65 21.92
N THR A 9 6.85 1.39 22.24
CA THR A 9 5.85 1.02 23.25
C THR A 9 4.73 0.25 22.59
N TYR A 10 4.34 -0.89 23.17
CA TYR A 10 3.22 -1.69 22.71
C TYR A 10 2.18 -1.78 23.82
N SER A 11 0.90 -1.61 23.47
CA SER A 11 -0.23 -1.79 24.38
C SER A 11 -1.09 -2.97 23.91
N ALA A 12 -1.61 -3.75 24.86
CA ALA A 12 -2.57 -4.80 24.56
C ALA A 12 -3.96 -4.18 24.33
N ALA A 13 -4.67 -4.63 23.29
CA ALA A 13 -6.03 -4.17 22.97
C ALA A 13 -7.13 -4.93 23.74
N ALA A 14 -6.77 -6.06 24.36
CA ALA A 14 -7.63 -6.91 25.17
C ALA A 14 -6.78 -7.67 26.20
N ASP A 15 -7.43 -8.38 27.12
CA ASP A 15 -6.76 -9.22 28.12
C ASP A 15 -5.81 -10.21 27.43
N THR A 16 -4.52 -10.10 27.75
CA THR A 16 -3.45 -10.81 27.05
C THR A 16 -2.46 -11.38 28.04
N PHE A 17 -2.09 -12.65 27.86
CA PHE A 17 -0.98 -13.26 28.56
C PHE A 17 0.31 -13.04 27.77
N VAL A 18 1.34 -12.56 28.46
CA VAL A 18 2.67 -12.35 27.86
C VAL A 18 3.64 -13.35 28.47
N LEU A 19 4.38 -14.04 27.61
CA LEU A 19 5.48 -14.87 28.03
C LEU A 19 6.73 -14.00 28.23
N ALA A 20 7.10 -13.77 29.49
CA ALA A 20 8.32 -13.04 29.82
C ALA A 20 9.51 -14.02 29.90
N LEU A 21 10.53 -13.78 29.07
CA LEU A 21 11.74 -14.58 29.05
C LEU A 21 12.95 -13.72 29.44
N PRO A 22 13.85 -14.21 30.32
CA PRO A 22 15.09 -13.51 30.62
C PRO A 22 15.97 -13.36 29.37
N CYS A 23 16.57 -12.19 29.18
CA CYS A 23 17.51 -11.95 28.08
C CYS A 23 18.69 -12.93 28.09
N GLU A 24 19.13 -13.38 29.26
CA GLU A 24 20.19 -14.37 29.40
C GLU A 24 19.81 -15.71 28.75
N SER A 25 18.60 -16.21 29.04
CA SER A 25 18.09 -17.45 28.46
C SER A 25 17.98 -17.37 26.93
N MET A 26 17.55 -16.21 26.41
CA MET A 26 17.50 -15.96 24.97
C MET A 26 18.90 -15.98 24.33
N ARG A 27 19.90 -15.41 25.00
CA ARG A 27 21.29 -15.39 24.52
C ARG A 27 21.90 -16.79 24.55
N ALA A 28 21.73 -17.52 25.65
CA ALA A 28 22.20 -18.90 25.76
C ALA A 28 21.57 -19.82 24.69
N LEU A 29 20.29 -19.60 24.35
CA LEU A 29 19.63 -20.34 23.27
C LEU A 29 20.20 -19.98 21.89
N ALA A 30 20.49 -18.70 21.64
CA ALA A 30 21.10 -18.24 20.39
C ALA A 30 22.50 -18.83 20.18
N GLU A 31 23.30 -18.95 21.24
CA GLU A 31 24.63 -19.59 21.17
C GLU A 31 24.54 -21.08 20.81
N ARG A 32 23.46 -21.76 21.19
CA ARG A 32 23.26 -23.20 20.98
C ARG A 32 22.49 -23.53 19.70
N ASN A 33 21.87 -22.55 19.04
CA ASN A 33 21.04 -22.76 17.86
C ASN A 33 21.23 -21.65 16.82
N ALA A 34 21.90 -22.00 15.71
CA ALA A 34 22.20 -21.06 14.63
C ALA A 34 20.94 -20.52 13.92
N VAL A 35 19.87 -21.30 13.82
CA VAL A 35 18.59 -20.87 13.22
C VAL A 35 17.93 -19.80 14.10
N PHE A 36 17.97 -20.00 15.41
CA PHE A 36 17.44 -19.04 16.37
C PHE A 36 18.30 -17.77 16.44
N ALA A 37 19.62 -17.89 16.40
CA ALA A 37 20.52 -16.75 16.28
C ALA A 37 20.25 -15.94 15.01
N ASP A 38 20.07 -16.61 13.86
CA ASP A 38 19.73 -15.97 12.59
C ASP A 38 18.37 -15.25 12.69
N PHE A 39 17.35 -15.88 13.31
CA PHE A 39 16.06 -15.23 13.56
C PHE A 39 16.17 -13.93 14.38
N LEU A 40 16.94 -13.94 15.47
CA LEU A 40 17.17 -12.74 16.29
C LEU A 40 17.92 -11.64 15.52
N ASN A 41 18.85 -12.03 14.63
CA ASN A 41 19.64 -11.10 13.82
C ASN A 41 18.88 -10.57 12.60
N ARG A 42 17.95 -11.34 12.01
CA ARG A 42 17.12 -10.91 10.88
C ARG A 42 16.25 -9.68 11.20
N ARG A 43 15.92 -9.44 12.48
CA ARG A 43 15.23 -8.21 12.88
C ARG A 43 16.12 -6.96 12.74
N VAL A 44 17.44 -7.08 12.82
CA VAL A 44 18.38 -5.97 12.52
C VAL A 44 18.39 -5.67 11.01
N LEU A 45 18.28 -6.69 10.15
CA LEU A 45 18.11 -6.50 8.71
C LEU A 45 16.76 -5.88 8.34
N SER A 46 15.69 -6.17 9.11
CA SER A 46 14.38 -5.55 8.90
C SER A 46 14.40 -4.02 9.11
N PHE A 47 15.32 -3.49 9.93
CA PHE A 47 15.53 -2.05 10.05
C PHE A 47 16.24 -1.45 8.84
N LEU A 48 17.10 -2.19 8.14
CA LEU A 48 17.69 -1.74 6.87
C LEU A 48 16.67 -1.77 5.74
N ASP A 49 15.76 -2.75 5.70
CA ASP A 49 14.66 -2.76 4.74
C ASP A 49 13.63 -1.65 5.03
N LEU A 50 13.29 -1.41 6.30
CA LEU A 50 12.45 -0.29 6.71
C LEU A 50 13.13 1.06 6.44
N SER A 51 14.45 1.17 6.66
CA SER A 51 15.24 2.36 6.33
C SER A 51 15.34 2.56 4.81
N ARG A 52 15.56 1.50 4.03
CA ARG A 52 15.51 1.57 2.55
C ARG A 52 14.13 1.97 2.07
N ARG A 53 13.05 1.43 2.63
CA ARG A 53 11.68 1.83 2.29
C ARG A 53 11.38 3.28 2.70
N ALA A 54 11.81 3.70 3.88
CA ALA A 54 11.65 5.07 4.35
C ALA A 54 12.46 6.06 3.50
N LEU A 55 13.70 5.70 3.13
CA LEU A 55 14.52 6.47 2.19
C LEU A 55 13.92 6.43 0.78
N GLN A 56 13.38 5.32 0.31
CA GLN A 56 12.76 5.21 -1.01
C GLN A 56 11.46 6.01 -1.10
N VAL A 57 10.66 6.04 -0.01
CA VAL A 57 9.52 6.96 0.15
C VAL A 57 10.02 8.40 0.21
N ALA A 58 11.07 8.70 1.00
CA ALA A 58 11.66 10.04 1.11
C ALA A 58 12.30 10.53 -0.21
N TYR A 59 12.93 9.66 -0.99
CA TYR A 59 13.54 9.97 -2.29
C TYR A 59 12.49 10.06 -3.41
N SER A 60 11.46 9.21 -3.38
CA SER A 60 10.28 9.40 -4.24
C SER A 60 9.58 10.71 -3.91
N SER A 61 9.54 11.10 -2.62
CA SER A 61 9.01 12.39 -2.21
C SER A 61 9.96 13.54 -2.50
N GLN A 62 11.28 13.41 -2.50
CA GLN A 62 12.18 14.54 -2.76
C GLN A 62 12.31 14.86 -4.25
N ALA A 63 12.43 13.86 -5.12
CA ALA A 63 12.43 14.08 -6.56
C ALA A 63 11.08 14.63 -7.07
N LEU A 64 9.97 14.30 -6.39
CA LEU A 64 8.64 14.85 -6.65
C LEU A 64 8.32 16.12 -5.84
N ALA A 65 8.92 16.37 -4.67
CA ALA A 65 8.68 17.57 -3.85
C ALA A 65 9.50 18.76 -4.33
N GLU A 66 10.65 18.53 -5.00
CA GLU A 66 11.28 19.57 -5.81
C GLU A 66 10.47 19.88 -7.09
N GLN A 67 9.62 18.95 -7.55
CA GLN A 67 8.46 19.25 -8.41
C GLN A 67 7.23 19.62 -7.58
N SER A 68 7.47 20.59 -6.68
CA SER A 68 6.57 21.41 -5.87
C SER A 68 5.10 20.97 -5.81
N LEU A 69 4.63 20.62 -4.61
CA LEU A 69 3.21 20.58 -4.24
C LEU A 69 2.47 21.92 -4.49
N GLU A 70 3.20 23.01 -4.79
CA GLU A 70 2.63 24.29 -5.22
C GLU A 70 2.33 24.36 -6.73
N THR A 71 2.76 23.36 -7.50
CA THR A 71 2.47 23.27 -8.93
C THR A 71 0.96 23.09 -9.11
N PRO A 72 0.25 24.00 -9.80
CA PRO A 72 -1.19 23.88 -9.98
C PRO A 72 -1.52 22.55 -10.65
N LEU A 73 -2.44 21.76 -10.07
CA LEU A 73 -2.80 20.44 -10.59
C LEU A 73 -3.13 20.44 -12.10
N GLY A 74 -3.74 21.53 -12.59
CA GLY A 74 -4.06 21.70 -14.01
C GLY A 74 -2.85 21.69 -14.96
N THR A 75 -1.64 21.95 -14.45
CA THR A 75 -0.40 21.90 -15.24
C THR A 75 0.19 20.49 -15.33
N LEU A 76 -0.27 19.55 -14.50
CA LEU A 76 0.18 18.16 -14.48
C LEU A 76 -0.69 17.26 -15.40
N THR A 77 -1.95 17.64 -15.62
CA THR A 77 -2.90 16.91 -16.45
C THR A 77 -2.71 17.22 -17.94
N ASN A 78 -1.89 16.43 -18.64
CA ASN A 78 -1.68 16.57 -20.10
C ASN A 78 -2.64 15.77 -20.99
N LYS A 79 -3.54 14.95 -20.41
CA LYS A 79 -4.45 14.09 -21.18
C LYS A 79 -5.87 14.16 -20.65
N ALA A 80 -6.83 14.27 -21.57
CA ALA A 80 -8.24 14.14 -21.23
C ALA A 80 -8.50 12.74 -20.61
N PRO A 81 -9.30 12.66 -19.54
CA PRO A 81 -9.66 11.38 -18.95
C PRO A 81 -10.46 10.54 -19.96
N VAL A 82 -10.35 9.22 -19.86
CA VAL A 82 -11.21 8.31 -20.61
C VAL A 82 -12.58 8.30 -19.94
N THR A 83 -13.65 8.47 -20.72
CA THR A 83 -15.02 8.58 -20.23
C THR A 83 -15.95 7.54 -20.88
N CYS A 84 -17.06 7.22 -20.21
CA CYS A 84 -18.18 6.46 -20.77
C CYS A 84 -19.53 7.02 -20.29
N SER A 85 -20.63 6.67 -20.97
CA SER A 85 -21.99 7.04 -20.56
C SER A 85 -22.47 6.12 -19.42
N PRO A 86 -23.37 6.58 -18.52
CA PRO A 86 -24.08 5.71 -17.58
C PRO A 86 -24.82 4.56 -18.25
N HIS A 87 -25.17 4.71 -19.52
CA HIS A 87 -25.87 3.71 -20.33
C HIS A 87 -24.93 2.81 -21.14
N THR A 88 -23.61 3.04 -21.09
CA THR A 88 -22.63 2.19 -21.78
C THR A 88 -22.67 0.78 -21.16
N PRO A 89 -22.82 -0.29 -21.96
CA PRO A 89 -22.78 -1.66 -21.46
C PRO A 89 -21.48 -1.95 -20.70
N LEU A 90 -21.59 -2.65 -19.56
CA LEU A 90 -20.45 -2.92 -18.70
C LEU A 90 -19.29 -3.62 -19.44
N ALA A 91 -19.60 -4.58 -20.31
CA ALA A 91 -18.60 -5.29 -21.10
C ALA A 91 -17.81 -4.36 -22.02
N GLU A 92 -18.48 -3.36 -22.61
CA GLU A 92 -17.84 -2.35 -23.47
C GLU A 92 -16.95 -1.41 -22.65
N ALA A 93 -17.44 -0.95 -21.50
CA ALA A 93 -16.65 -0.13 -20.57
C ALA A 93 -15.39 -0.89 -20.10
N LEU A 94 -15.51 -2.17 -19.76
CA LEU A 94 -14.37 -3.01 -19.37
C LEU A 94 -13.42 -3.30 -20.53
N GLY A 95 -13.95 -3.49 -21.75
CA GLY A 95 -13.16 -3.61 -22.96
C GLY A 95 -12.32 -2.34 -23.22
N LEU A 96 -12.94 -1.17 -23.07
CA LEU A 96 -12.26 0.12 -23.17
C LEU A 96 -11.17 0.27 -22.10
N MET A 97 -11.46 -0.10 -20.84
CA MET A 97 -10.49 -0.09 -19.76
C MET A 97 -9.31 -1.03 -20.00
N HIS A 98 -9.58 -2.23 -20.53
CA HIS A 98 -8.57 -3.23 -20.86
C HIS A 98 -7.68 -2.75 -22.02
N GLY A 99 -8.30 -2.30 -23.13
CA GLY A 99 -7.59 -1.82 -24.31
C GLY A 99 -6.73 -0.58 -24.05
N ARG A 100 -7.19 0.33 -23.17
CA ARG A 100 -6.44 1.52 -22.74
C ARG A 100 -5.48 1.24 -21.58
N ARG A 101 -5.46 0.02 -21.03
CA ARG A 101 -4.67 -0.40 -19.86
C ARG A 101 -4.89 0.49 -18.61
N ILE A 102 -6.14 0.90 -18.37
CA ILE A 102 -6.53 1.74 -17.23
C ILE A 102 -7.34 0.95 -16.20
N GLY A 103 -7.21 1.33 -14.92
CA GLY A 103 -7.89 0.68 -13.78
C GLY A 103 -9.27 1.28 -13.45
N SER A 104 -9.55 2.49 -13.93
CA SER A 104 -10.78 3.23 -13.70
C SER A 104 -11.17 4.04 -14.95
N ILE A 105 -12.46 4.27 -15.11
CA ILE A 105 -13.04 5.12 -16.16
C ILE A 105 -14.05 6.09 -15.54
N LEU A 106 -14.09 7.33 -16.05
CA LEU A 106 -15.03 8.34 -15.58
C LEU A 106 -16.40 8.14 -16.26
N VAL A 107 -17.48 8.14 -15.49
CA VAL A 107 -18.83 8.07 -16.03
C VAL A 107 -19.35 9.50 -16.18
N THR A 108 -19.76 9.89 -17.38
CA THR A 108 -20.21 11.25 -17.70
C THR A 108 -21.59 11.27 -18.33
N ASP A 109 -22.42 12.25 -17.97
CA ASP A 109 -23.72 12.49 -18.63
C ASP A 109 -23.56 13.07 -20.05
N GLU A 110 -24.68 13.30 -20.75
CA GLU A 110 -24.70 13.90 -22.10
C GLU A 110 -23.96 15.25 -22.20
N PRO A 111 -24.12 16.21 -21.26
CA PRO A 111 -23.33 17.44 -21.27
C PRO A 111 -21.86 17.24 -20.85
N GLY A 112 -21.39 16.02 -20.62
CA GLY A 112 -20.00 15.69 -20.31
C GLY A 112 -19.61 15.91 -18.85
N ARG A 113 -20.58 16.07 -17.96
CA ARG A 113 -20.35 16.27 -16.52
C ARG A 113 -20.10 14.91 -15.85
N PRO A 114 -19.12 14.83 -14.93
CA PRO A 114 -18.87 13.61 -14.19
C PRO A 114 -20.05 13.28 -13.27
N VAL A 115 -20.60 12.08 -13.44
CA VAL A 115 -21.69 11.55 -12.59
C VAL A 115 -21.24 10.33 -11.77
N GLY A 116 -20.06 9.78 -12.05
CA GLY A 116 -19.50 8.68 -11.26
C GLY A 116 -18.16 8.19 -11.76
N ILE A 117 -17.67 7.13 -11.12
CA ILE A 117 -16.44 6.42 -11.50
C ILE A 117 -16.72 4.91 -11.46
N LEU A 118 -16.21 4.20 -12.46
CA LEU A 118 -16.20 2.74 -12.47
C LEU A 118 -14.76 2.25 -12.36
N THR A 119 -14.50 1.37 -11.39
CA THR A 119 -13.21 0.71 -11.18
C THR A 119 -13.32 -0.79 -11.47
N ARG A 120 -12.19 -1.44 -11.80
CA ARG A 120 -12.20 -2.91 -11.95
C ARG A 120 -12.59 -3.64 -10.66
N TYR A 121 -12.33 -3.01 -9.50
CA TYR A 121 -12.67 -3.58 -8.20
C TYR A 121 -14.18 -3.65 -7.98
N ASP A 122 -14.94 -2.66 -8.48
CA ASP A 122 -16.41 -2.65 -8.39
C ASP A 122 -17.04 -3.88 -9.07
N VAL A 123 -16.43 -4.35 -10.17
CA VAL A 123 -16.90 -5.51 -10.94
C VAL A 123 -16.70 -6.81 -10.16
N LEU A 124 -15.61 -6.94 -9.41
CA LEU A 124 -15.34 -8.13 -8.61
C LEU A 124 -16.45 -8.35 -7.58
N GLY A 125 -16.78 -7.31 -6.81
CA GLY A 125 -17.80 -7.39 -5.76
C GLY A 125 -19.24 -7.47 -6.29
N ARG A 126 -19.56 -6.76 -7.38
CA ARG A 126 -20.96 -6.60 -7.83
C ARG A 126 -21.39 -7.52 -8.97
N VAL A 127 -20.45 -8.15 -9.67
CA VAL A 127 -20.75 -8.96 -10.87
C VAL A 127 -20.17 -10.36 -10.76
N ALA A 128 -18.89 -10.47 -10.38
CA ALA A 128 -18.25 -11.78 -10.27
C ALA A 128 -18.61 -12.53 -8.98
N LEU A 129 -18.83 -11.80 -7.88
CA LEU A 129 -19.16 -12.35 -6.56
C LEU A 129 -20.62 -12.11 -6.15
N ALA A 130 -21.45 -11.56 -7.04
CA ALA A 130 -22.86 -11.32 -6.73
C ALA A 130 -23.59 -12.67 -6.57
N GLY A 131 -23.88 -13.02 -5.32
CA GLY A 131 -24.55 -14.27 -4.96
C GLY A 131 -23.69 -15.29 -4.22
N VAL A 132 -22.44 -14.95 -3.85
CA VAL A 132 -21.65 -15.65 -2.82
C VAL A 132 -21.91 -15.03 -1.45
#